data_AF-A0A2L2NNJ0-F1
#
_entry.id   AF-A0A2L2NNJ0-F1
#
_cell.length_a   1.000
_cell.length_b   1.000
_cell.length_c   1.000
_cell.angle_alpha   90.00
_cell.angle_beta   90.00
_cell.angle_gamma   90.00
#
_symmetry.space_group_name_H-M   'P 1'
#
loop_
_entity.id
_entity.type
_entity.pdbx_description
1 polymer ?
#
loop_
_entity_poly.entity_id
_entity_poly.type
_entity_poly.pdbx_seq_one_letter_code
_entity_poly.pdbx_strand_id
1 'polypeptide(L)'
;MTIQAWTFLVSRNQSIDYKTVVAPDFISEAKIRSLLTKVTEEDFTESGRISIREVNGSEVGNFTVVFRSVKARNNDIGEEGNKVLKDAVGREIYWVEGLVFQKNLPEMQYKIGESHLDQVHRYLQEKYREFWYEDKLSISYVIDLLKVTSGPDNNFRVLEPLVITLRPQLAEYQLPKKKELKNYKYPPGKPVRNKISLFRLVLIAITALLLTGIVWKAWSDLQPKICLSVTRDKTIEFHLQNQPPSSQKVLSGIEELKKLKKENEAAWIFLNGSLEVEKSLANQIKTEVNNQVDNQKGITKEAVSITIVPDEKTTSKLNIKNYPIDLAIALLQNKTVTSGKLEATIIEPISQKACPVMLYKCNYSLQFARQCL
;
A
#
# COMPACT_ATOMS: atom_id res chain seq x y z
N MET A 1 15.13 21.49 23.10
CA MET A 1 14.12 20.64 23.76
C MET A 1 13.91 19.42 22.89
N THR A 2 14.10 18.22 23.45
CA THR A 2 13.72 16.95 22.84
C THR A 2 12.21 16.79 22.95
N ILE A 3 11.60 16.24 21.91
CA ILE A 3 10.15 16.01 21.87
C ILE A 3 9.95 14.51 21.87
N GLN A 4 9.29 14.03 22.91
CA GLN A 4 9.01 12.61 23.07
C GLN A 4 7.76 12.24 22.28
N ALA A 5 7.87 11.12 21.57
CA ALA A 5 6.80 10.53 20.80
C ALA A 5 6.71 9.04 21.10
N TRP A 6 5.50 8.49 21.20
CA TRP A 6 5.28 7.08 21.47
C TRP A 6 4.84 6.36 20.21
N THR A 7 5.55 5.32 19.81
CA THR A 7 5.14 4.44 18.70
C THR A 7 3.78 3.79 18.95
N PHE A 8 3.00 3.58 17.88
CA PHE A 8 1.83 2.72 17.97
C PHE A 8 1.61 1.93 16.69
N LEU A 9 0.88 0.83 16.82
CA LEU A 9 0.52 -0.06 15.73
C LEU A 9 -0.93 -0.49 15.85
N VAL A 10 -1.71 -0.26 14.80
CA VAL A 10 -3.03 -0.87 14.59
C VAL A 10 -2.92 -1.80 13.39
N SER A 11 -3.22 -3.07 13.61
CA SER A 11 -3.23 -4.07 12.55
C SER A 11 -4.07 -5.27 12.96
N ARG A 12 -4.02 -6.31 12.16
CA ARG A 12 -4.73 -7.58 12.35
C ARG A 12 -3.85 -8.74 11.90
N ASN A 13 -4.24 -9.97 12.23
CA ASN A 13 -3.57 -11.18 11.77
C ASN A 13 -4.57 -12.09 11.02
N GLN A 14 -4.24 -13.37 10.84
CA GLN A 14 -5.10 -14.29 10.11
C GLN A 14 -6.45 -14.55 10.80
N SER A 15 -6.50 -14.47 12.14
CA SER A 15 -7.62 -14.94 12.97
C SER A 15 -8.28 -13.82 13.79
N ILE A 16 -7.58 -12.72 14.04
CA ILE A 16 -8.02 -11.57 14.84
C ILE A 16 -8.21 -10.37 13.92
N ASP A 17 -9.30 -9.62 14.12
CA ASP A 17 -9.59 -8.39 13.38
C ASP A 17 -8.69 -7.21 13.81
N TYR A 18 -8.88 -6.02 13.22
CA TYR A 18 -8.10 -4.84 13.55
C TYR A 18 -8.16 -4.50 15.04
N LYS A 19 -6.99 -4.47 15.67
CA LYS A 19 -6.79 -4.02 17.05
C LYS A 19 -5.49 -3.25 17.18
N THR A 20 -5.38 -2.50 18.27
CA THR A 20 -4.16 -1.83 18.65
C THR A 20 -3.16 -2.81 19.27
N VAL A 21 -2.19 -3.22 18.46
CA VAL A 21 -1.12 -4.16 18.77
C VAL A 21 -0.11 -3.55 19.73
N VAL A 22 0.39 -2.36 19.37
CA VAL A 22 1.34 -1.58 20.16
C VAL A 22 0.66 -0.27 20.56
N ALA A 23 0.69 0.05 21.85
CA ALA A 23 0.12 1.27 22.38
C ALA A 23 1.06 1.92 23.41
N PRO A 24 1.04 3.25 23.55
CA PRO A 24 1.66 3.92 24.69
C PRO A 24 1.23 3.31 26.02
N ASP A 25 2.12 3.35 27.00
CA ASP A 25 1.89 2.91 28.38
C ASP A 25 0.68 3.62 28.99
N PHE A 26 0.63 4.95 28.91
CA PHE A 26 -0.48 5.75 29.45
C PHE A 26 -1.84 5.40 28.81
N ILE A 27 -1.87 5.07 27.50
CA ILE A 27 -3.08 4.58 26.81
C ILE A 27 -3.45 3.16 27.27
N SER A 28 -2.45 2.32 27.54
CA SER A 28 -2.62 0.95 27.99
C SER A 28 -3.15 0.88 29.41
N GLU A 29 -2.58 1.68 30.32
CA GLU A 29 -2.96 1.77 31.73
C GLU A 29 -4.39 2.27 31.90
N ALA A 30 -4.79 3.28 31.11
CA ALA A 30 -6.16 3.78 31.04
C ALA A 30 -7.12 2.83 30.30
N LYS A 31 -6.66 1.68 29.78
CA LYS A 31 -7.48 0.67 29.07
C LYS A 31 -8.24 1.22 27.85
N ILE A 32 -7.77 2.30 27.26
CA ILE A 32 -8.37 2.95 26.07
C ILE A 32 -7.64 2.58 24.77
N ARG A 33 -6.97 1.43 24.70
CA ARG A 33 -6.23 0.98 23.48
C ARG A 33 -7.07 1.04 22.21
N SER A 34 -8.34 0.62 22.28
CA SER A 34 -9.28 0.62 21.15
C SER A 34 -9.51 2.01 20.55
N LEU A 35 -9.24 3.08 21.31
CA LEU A 35 -9.30 4.45 20.81
C LEU A 35 -8.36 4.66 19.63
N LEU A 36 -7.15 4.09 19.66
CA LEU A 36 -6.20 4.22 18.53
C LEU A 36 -6.70 3.52 17.26
N THR A 37 -7.45 2.42 17.39
CA THR A 37 -8.12 1.79 16.24
C THR A 37 -9.20 2.70 15.67
N LYS A 38 -10.03 3.32 16.52
CA LYS A 38 -11.06 4.28 16.10
C LYS A 38 -10.48 5.54 15.46
N VAL A 39 -9.36 6.05 15.99
CA VAL A 39 -8.65 7.22 15.46
C VAL A 39 -8.18 6.99 14.02
N THR A 40 -7.90 5.75 13.64
CA THR A 40 -7.29 5.40 12.35
C THR A 40 -8.25 4.76 11.34
N GLU A 41 -9.51 4.54 11.72
CA GLU A 41 -10.47 3.73 10.96
C GLU A 41 -10.82 4.28 9.57
N GLU A 42 -10.84 5.61 9.40
CA GLU A 42 -11.26 6.27 8.17
C GLU A 42 -10.18 6.26 7.05
N ASP A 43 -8.96 5.83 7.37
CA ASP A 43 -7.77 6.09 6.54
C ASP A 43 -7.04 4.82 6.05
N PHE A 44 -7.68 3.66 6.11
CA PHE A 44 -7.07 2.43 5.58
C PHE A 44 -6.86 2.44 4.04
N THR A 45 -7.40 3.42 3.31
CA THR A 45 -7.49 3.39 1.84
C THR A 45 -6.33 4.06 1.09
N GLU A 46 -5.67 5.07 1.67
CA GLU A 46 -4.57 5.80 1.03
C GLU A 46 -3.21 5.34 1.57
N SER A 47 -2.62 4.32 0.94
CA SER A 47 -1.32 3.79 1.36
C SER A 47 -0.22 4.85 1.24
N GLY A 48 0.58 5.00 2.30
CA GLY A 48 1.79 5.83 2.33
C GLY A 48 1.56 7.32 2.57
N ARG A 49 0.31 7.79 2.69
CA ARG A 49 0.06 9.20 3.05
C ARG A 49 0.13 9.37 4.56
N ILE A 50 0.82 10.43 5.01
CA ILE A 50 0.88 10.78 6.43
C ILE A 50 -0.37 11.58 6.81
N SER A 51 -1.12 11.05 7.75
CA SER A 51 -2.28 11.67 8.36
C SER A 51 -1.97 12.19 9.76
N ILE A 52 -2.61 13.29 10.14
CA ILE A 52 -2.54 13.89 11.48
C ILE A 52 -3.96 14.03 12.01
N ARG A 53 -4.22 13.51 13.23
CA ARG A 53 -5.52 13.65 13.91
C ARG A 53 -5.33 14.03 15.37
N GLU A 54 -6.05 15.05 15.81
CA GLU A 54 -6.16 15.37 17.23
C GLU A 54 -7.26 14.53 17.87
N VAL A 55 -7.05 14.13 19.13
CA VAL A 55 -8.00 13.40 19.96
C VAL A 55 -8.27 14.22 21.21
N ASN A 56 -9.52 14.62 21.40
CA ASN A 56 -9.93 15.52 22.46
C ASN A 56 -10.88 14.80 23.44
N GLY A 57 -10.73 15.07 24.73
CA GLY A 57 -11.63 14.56 25.78
C GLY A 57 -11.45 13.08 26.14
N SER A 58 -10.27 12.51 25.89
CA SER A 58 -9.96 11.14 26.32
C SER A 58 -9.62 11.08 27.82
N GLU A 59 -9.66 9.89 28.41
CA GLU A 59 -9.31 9.66 29.83
C GLU A 59 -7.86 10.04 30.17
N VAL A 60 -6.97 10.07 29.17
CA VAL A 60 -5.55 10.46 29.32
C VAL A 60 -5.29 11.91 28.89
N GLY A 61 -6.35 12.71 28.72
CA GLY A 61 -6.28 14.08 28.20
C GLY A 61 -6.29 14.14 26.67
N ASN A 62 -5.90 15.29 26.13
CA ASN A 62 -5.83 15.48 24.68
C ASN A 62 -4.49 14.96 24.15
N PHE A 63 -4.50 14.33 22.99
CA PHE A 63 -3.28 13.88 22.33
C PHE A 63 -3.41 13.95 20.82
N THR A 64 -2.27 14.05 20.13
CA THR A 64 -2.20 14.05 18.66
C THR A 64 -1.63 12.73 18.18
N VAL A 65 -2.19 12.20 17.08
CA VAL A 65 -1.70 10.99 16.40
C VAL A 65 -1.24 11.36 15.01
N VAL A 66 -0.02 10.96 14.66
CA VAL A 66 0.56 11.12 13.33
C VAL A 66 0.85 9.73 12.79
N PHE A 67 0.25 9.36 11.66
CA PHE A 67 0.27 7.98 11.21
C PHE A 67 0.22 7.85 9.69
N ARG A 68 0.59 6.66 9.19
CA ARG A 68 0.37 6.27 7.80
C ARG A 68 -0.19 4.86 7.74
N SER A 69 -0.96 4.57 6.70
CA SER A 69 -1.40 3.22 6.36
C SER A 69 -0.43 2.61 5.36
N VAL A 70 0.04 1.39 5.61
CA VAL A 70 0.89 0.61 4.68
C VAL A 70 0.34 -0.81 4.57
N LYS A 71 0.55 -1.47 3.43
CA LYS A 71 0.16 -2.88 3.28
C LYS A 71 1.14 -3.76 4.05
N ALA A 72 0.63 -4.61 4.94
CA ALA A 72 1.45 -5.59 5.65
C ALA A 72 1.92 -6.67 4.67
N ARG A 73 3.18 -7.09 4.78
CA ARG A 73 3.88 -7.98 3.84
C ARG A 73 4.62 -9.11 4.55
N ASN A 74 5.02 -10.15 3.83
CA ASN A 74 5.73 -11.30 4.41
C ASN A 74 6.99 -10.91 5.22
N ASN A 75 7.79 -9.97 4.70
CA ASN A 75 8.98 -9.46 5.38
C ASN A 75 8.69 -8.85 6.76
N ASP A 76 7.49 -8.29 6.95
CA ASP A 76 7.05 -7.70 8.21
C ASP A 76 6.91 -8.73 9.34
N ILE A 77 6.58 -9.97 8.98
CA ILE A 77 6.47 -11.12 9.90
C ILE A 77 7.73 -12.00 9.87
N GLY A 78 8.81 -11.54 9.22
CA GLY A 78 10.06 -12.29 9.09
C GLY A 78 10.03 -13.44 8.11
N GLU A 79 9.00 -13.53 7.26
CA GLU A 79 8.95 -14.48 6.16
C GLU A 79 9.65 -13.93 4.91
N GLU A 80 10.15 -14.82 4.06
CA GLU A 80 10.75 -14.42 2.80
C GLU A 80 9.71 -13.88 1.80
N GLY A 81 10.18 -12.95 0.96
CA GLY A 81 9.42 -12.35 -0.12
C GLY A 81 8.65 -11.09 0.28
N ASN A 82 7.98 -10.51 -0.72
CA ASN A 82 7.32 -9.21 -0.60
C ASN A 82 5.80 -9.29 -0.86
N LYS A 83 5.19 -10.44 -0.53
CA LYS A 83 3.76 -10.67 -0.75
C LYS A 83 2.95 -9.93 0.31
N VAL A 84 1.86 -9.28 -0.10
CA VAL A 84 0.90 -8.67 0.82
C VAL A 84 0.21 -9.77 1.64
N LEU A 85 0.19 -9.60 2.96
CA LEU A 85 -0.48 -10.49 3.90
C LEU A 85 -2.00 -10.40 3.73
N LYS A 86 -2.66 -11.52 3.94
CA LYS A 86 -4.10 -11.66 3.83
C LYS A 86 -4.65 -12.36 5.06
N ASP A 87 -5.88 -12.01 5.44
CA ASP A 87 -6.59 -12.73 6.50
C ASP A 87 -7.15 -14.07 5.99
N ALA A 88 -7.83 -14.82 6.88
CA ALA A 88 -8.44 -16.09 6.55
C ALA A 88 -9.46 -16.04 5.39
N VAL A 89 -10.04 -14.88 5.08
CA VAL A 89 -11.00 -14.70 3.98
C VAL A 89 -10.37 -14.06 2.74
N GLY A 90 -9.05 -13.88 2.74
CA GLY A 90 -8.29 -13.37 1.59
C GLY A 90 -8.27 -11.85 1.42
N ARG A 91 -8.79 -11.09 2.40
CA ARG A 91 -8.72 -9.61 2.41
C ARG A 91 -7.30 -9.19 2.74
N GLU A 92 -6.78 -8.19 2.03
CA GLU A 92 -5.46 -7.61 2.32
C GLU A 92 -5.42 -7.05 3.75
N ILE A 93 -4.27 -7.19 4.39
CA ILE A 93 -4.03 -6.66 5.73
C ILE A 93 -3.27 -5.35 5.62
N TYR A 94 -3.83 -4.32 6.22
CA TYR A 94 -3.17 -3.04 6.40
C TYR A 94 -2.52 -2.99 7.77
N TRP A 95 -1.43 -2.26 7.81
CA TRP A 95 -0.63 -1.93 8.97
C TRP A 95 -0.73 -0.42 9.08
N VAL A 96 -1.36 0.07 10.15
CA VAL A 96 -1.37 1.50 10.47
C VAL A 96 -0.38 1.75 11.60
N GLU A 97 0.68 2.49 11.25
CA GLU A 97 1.77 2.84 12.15
C GLU A 97 1.86 4.34 12.34
N GLY A 98 2.37 4.71 13.50
CA GLY A 98 2.64 6.10 13.74
C GLY A 98 3.18 6.42 15.11
N LEU A 99 3.01 7.68 15.46
CA LEU A 99 3.47 8.32 16.67
C LEU A 99 2.29 8.97 17.40
N VAL A 100 2.28 8.86 18.72
CA VAL A 100 1.35 9.53 19.63
C VAL A 100 2.09 10.60 20.41
N PHE A 101 1.48 11.77 20.57
CA PHE A 101 2.01 12.91 21.30
C PHE A 101 1.02 13.35 22.38
N GLN A 102 1.42 13.41 23.65
CA GLN A 102 0.56 13.84 24.77
C GLN A 102 0.17 15.34 24.75
N LYS A 103 0.61 16.12 23.76
CA LYS A 103 0.32 17.55 23.66
C LYS A 103 -0.17 17.87 22.26
N ASN A 104 -1.18 18.73 22.15
CA ASN A 104 -1.54 19.35 20.88
C ASN A 104 -0.36 20.18 20.39
N LEU A 105 0.15 19.84 19.21
CA LEU A 105 1.38 20.42 18.70
C LEU A 105 1.23 20.81 17.21
N PRO A 106 0.55 21.94 16.91
CA PRO A 106 0.44 22.48 15.56
C PRO A 106 1.82 22.71 14.90
N GLU A 107 2.84 23.02 15.70
CA GLU A 107 4.21 23.27 15.24
C GLU A 107 4.99 21.99 14.86
N MET A 108 4.45 20.80 15.13
CA MET A 108 5.15 19.53 14.90
C MET A 108 4.95 18.93 13.53
N GLN A 109 3.92 19.37 12.79
CA GLN A 109 3.70 18.89 11.43
C GLN A 109 4.98 19.03 10.58
N TYR A 110 5.72 20.13 10.75
CA TYR A 110 6.96 20.36 10.00
C TYR A 110 8.18 19.58 10.49
N LYS A 111 8.08 18.75 11.55
CA LYS A 111 9.23 18.00 12.11
C LYS A 111 9.16 16.50 11.86
N ILE A 112 8.02 15.96 11.43
CA ILE A 112 7.82 14.52 11.27
C ILE A 112 7.83 14.17 9.78
N GLY A 113 8.99 13.80 9.24
CA GLY A 113 9.09 13.24 7.89
C GLY A 113 8.88 11.72 7.80
N GLU A 114 8.79 11.22 6.56
CA GLU A 114 8.76 9.79 6.22
C GLU A 114 9.86 8.98 6.91
N SER A 115 11.07 9.56 7.01
CA SER A 115 12.21 8.89 7.66
C SER A 115 11.96 8.50 9.12
N HIS A 116 11.14 9.26 9.85
CA HIS A 116 10.75 8.91 11.21
C HIS A 116 9.76 7.75 11.20
N LEU A 117 8.79 7.76 10.27
CA LEU A 117 7.84 6.65 10.13
C LEU A 117 8.52 5.37 9.62
N ASP A 118 9.57 5.47 8.80
CA ASP A 118 10.40 4.33 8.41
C ASP A 118 11.23 3.77 9.57
N GLN A 119 11.63 4.61 10.52
CA GLN A 119 12.24 4.17 11.77
C GLN A 119 11.22 3.46 12.66
N VAL A 120 10.02 4.04 12.79
CA VAL A 120 8.89 3.45 13.53
C VAL A 120 8.53 2.09 12.93
N HIS A 121 8.44 1.99 11.61
CA HIS A 121 8.14 0.74 10.90
C HIS A 121 9.10 -0.38 11.29
N ARG A 122 10.41 -0.13 11.16
CA ARG A 122 11.46 -1.10 11.52
C ARG A 122 11.38 -1.53 12.98
N TYR A 123 11.08 -0.61 13.89
CA TYR A 123 10.90 -0.93 15.30
C TYR A 123 9.68 -1.83 15.54
N LEU A 124 8.57 -1.53 14.88
CA LEU A 124 7.30 -2.21 15.05
C LEU A 124 7.25 -3.59 14.38
N GLN A 125 8.15 -3.91 13.44
CA GLN A 125 8.21 -5.23 12.77
C GLN A 125 8.32 -6.41 13.75
N GLU A 126 9.20 -6.31 14.75
CA GLU A 126 9.33 -7.37 15.75
C GLU A 126 8.04 -7.54 16.56
N LYS A 127 7.40 -6.43 16.95
CA LYS A 127 6.15 -6.45 17.72
C LYS A 127 4.97 -6.95 16.89
N TYR A 128 4.94 -6.63 15.60
CA TYR A 128 3.96 -7.17 14.69
C TYR A 128 4.14 -8.68 14.49
N ARG A 129 5.38 -9.17 14.42
CA ARG A 129 5.68 -10.60 14.36
C ARG A 129 5.23 -11.36 15.61
N GLU A 130 5.53 -10.84 16.80
CA GLU A 130 5.03 -11.40 18.06
C GLU A 130 3.50 -11.48 18.06
N PHE A 131 2.84 -10.41 17.60
CA PHE A 131 1.38 -10.39 17.47
C PHE A 131 0.85 -11.38 16.44
N TRP A 132 1.53 -11.54 15.31
CA TRP A 132 1.12 -12.41 14.22
C TRP A 132 1.05 -13.88 14.65
N TYR A 133 2.07 -14.35 15.38
CA TYR A 133 2.20 -15.75 15.77
C TYR A 133 1.67 -16.07 17.18
N GLU A 134 1.68 -15.11 18.10
CA GLU A 134 1.40 -15.33 19.53
C GLU A 134 0.20 -14.51 20.04
N ASP A 135 -0.48 -13.75 19.17
CA ASP A 135 -1.57 -12.81 19.52
C ASP A 135 -1.19 -11.75 20.58
N LYS A 136 0.11 -11.61 20.84
CA LYS A 136 0.67 -10.79 21.91
C LYS A 136 0.51 -9.30 21.65
N LEU A 137 0.05 -8.59 22.67
CA LEU A 137 -0.04 -7.13 22.68
C LEU A 137 1.19 -6.55 23.38
N SER A 138 1.72 -5.44 22.87
CA SER A 138 2.93 -4.81 23.40
C SER A 138 2.69 -3.37 23.86
N ILE A 139 3.61 -2.87 24.67
CA ILE A 139 3.74 -1.46 25.02
C ILE A 139 4.68 -0.76 24.02
N SER A 140 4.47 0.53 23.84
CA SER A 140 5.25 1.40 22.96
C SER A 140 6.68 1.61 23.46
N TYR A 141 7.56 1.96 22.52
CA TYR A 141 8.83 2.63 22.81
C TYR A 141 8.70 4.15 22.63
N VAL A 142 9.51 4.89 23.39
CA VAL A 142 9.59 6.35 23.29
C VAL A 142 10.71 6.71 22.33
N ILE A 143 10.39 7.49 21.30
CA ILE A 143 11.35 8.04 20.35
C ILE A 143 11.57 9.52 20.67
N ASP A 144 12.83 9.90 20.83
CA ASP A 144 13.22 11.31 20.89
C ASP A 144 13.38 11.88 19.48
N LEU A 145 12.46 12.75 19.10
CA LEU A 145 12.56 13.47 17.83
C LEU A 145 13.59 14.59 17.99
N LEU A 146 14.82 14.33 17.54
CA LEU A 146 15.84 15.38 17.36
C LEU A 146 15.43 16.31 16.20
N LYS A 147 15.98 17.52 16.17
CA LYS A 147 15.76 18.52 15.09
C LYS A 147 16.26 17.94 13.76
N VAL A 148 15.43 17.15 13.09
CA VAL A 148 15.58 16.84 11.67
C VAL A 148 14.87 17.96 10.92
N THR A 149 15.62 18.62 10.04
CA THR A 149 15.07 19.55 9.05
C THR A 149 14.31 18.72 8.03
N SER A 150 13.02 18.52 8.26
CA SER A 150 12.12 18.01 7.22
C SER A 150 12.25 18.90 5.99
N GLY A 151 12.28 18.29 4.80
CA GLY A 151 12.11 19.03 3.56
C GLY A 151 10.75 19.75 3.56
N PRO A 152 10.62 20.88 2.86
CA PRO A 152 9.40 21.70 2.84
C PRO A 152 8.15 21.04 2.21
N ASP A 153 8.25 19.80 1.70
CA ASP A 153 7.23 19.16 0.85
C ASP A 153 6.49 17.97 1.49
N ASN A 154 6.47 17.86 2.81
CA ASN A 154 5.69 16.79 3.44
C ASN A 154 4.18 17.07 3.29
N ASN A 155 3.54 16.37 2.34
CA ASN A 155 2.10 16.46 2.06
C ASN A 155 1.27 15.74 3.13
N PHE A 156 1.17 16.36 4.31
CA PHE A 156 0.31 15.86 5.39
C PHE A 156 -1.16 16.03 5.07
N ARG A 157 -1.95 15.03 5.45
CA ARG A 157 -3.40 15.13 5.52
C ARG A 157 -3.81 15.43 6.97
N VAL A 158 -4.22 16.66 7.24
CA VAL A 158 -4.83 17.00 8.53
C VAL A 158 -6.29 16.54 8.51
N LEU A 159 -6.66 15.70 9.48
CA LEU A 159 -8.01 15.16 9.64
C LEU A 159 -8.81 15.97 10.66
N GLU A 160 -10.14 15.84 10.60
CA GLU A 160 -11.01 16.42 11.62
C GLU A 160 -10.68 15.83 13.02
N PRO A 161 -10.62 16.66 14.07
CA PRO A 161 -10.38 16.20 15.42
C PRO A 161 -11.44 15.19 15.89
N LEU A 162 -10.99 14.09 16.50
CA LEU A 162 -11.88 13.13 17.14
C LEU A 162 -12.22 13.61 18.54
N VAL A 163 -13.46 14.08 18.73
CA VAL A 163 -13.97 14.46 20.05
C VAL A 163 -14.60 13.24 20.72
N ILE A 164 -13.99 12.81 21.82
CA ILE A 164 -14.56 11.78 22.69
C ILE A 164 -15.56 12.46 23.61
N THR A 165 -16.82 12.38 23.23
CA THR A 165 -17.90 12.59 24.19
C THR A 165 -17.84 11.41 25.14
N LEU A 166 -17.28 11.64 26.34
CA LEU A 166 -17.47 10.74 27.46
C LEU A 166 -18.98 10.54 27.54
N ARG A 167 -19.43 9.35 27.13
CA ARG A 167 -20.83 8.98 27.29
C ARG A 167 -21.08 9.23 28.77
N PRO A 168 -22.01 10.13 29.15
CA PRO A 168 -22.36 10.27 30.55
C PRO A 168 -22.59 8.85 31.01
N GLN A 169 -21.81 8.40 32.00
CA GLN A 169 -22.00 7.06 32.53
C GLN A 169 -23.47 7.06 32.96
N LEU A 170 -24.32 6.47 32.12
CA LEU A 170 -25.75 6.39 32.35
C LEU A 170 -25.83 5.75 33.71
N ALA A 171 -26.22 6.55 34.71
CA ALA A 171 -26.04 6.27 36.13
C ALA A 171 -26.16 4.79 36.31
N GLU A 172 -25.02 4.13 36.56
CA GLU A 172 -24.84 2.68 36.45
C GLU A 172 -26.13 2.04 36.94
N TYR A 173 -26.94 1.55 35.99
CA TYR A 173 -28.29 1.10 36.30
C TYR A 173 -28.05 -0.03 37.28
N GLN A 174 -28.24 0.25 38.59
CA GLN A 174 -27.81 -0.64 39.65
C GLN A 174 -28.55 -1.92 39.39
N LEU A 175 -27.84 -2.86 38.77
CA LEU A 175 -28.39 -4.13 38.34
C LEU A 175 -28.96 -4.70 39.62
N PRO A 176 -30.30 -4.90 39.71
CA PRO A 176 -30.94 -5.20 40.96
C PRO A 176 -30.17 -6.33 41.61
N LYS A 177 -29.59 -6.03 42.79
CA LYS A 177 -28.70 -6.88 43.59
C LYS A 177 -29.14 -8.32 43.35
N LYS A 178 -28.32 -9.07 42.61
CA LYS A 178 -28.61 -10.42 42.12
C LYS A 178 -29.16 -11.20 43.31
N LYS A 179 -30.49 -11.36 43.39
CA LYS A 179 -31.11 -12.24 44.40
C LYS A 179 -30.41 -13.56 44.21
N GLU A 180 -29.78 -14.06 45.27
CA GLU A 180 -29.11 -15.35 45.27
C GLU A 180 -29.96 -16.36 44.51
N LEU A 181 -29.46 -16.79 43.34
CA LEU A 181 -30.09 -17.86 42.59
C LEU A 181 -29.97 -19.10 43.47
N LYS A 182 -31.03 -19.39 44.23
CA LYS A 182 -31.20 -20.67 44.91
C LYS A 182 -31.00 -21.77 43.84
N ASN A 183 -30.08 -22.67 44.13
CA ASN A 183 -29.71 -23.86 43.38
C ASN A 183 -30.88 -24.50 42.60
N TYR A 184 -31.05 -24.14 41.34
CA TYR A 184 -31.83 -24.94 40.41
C TYR A 184 -30.94 -26.07 39.91
N LYS A 185 -31.18 -27.29 40.41
CA LYS A 185 -30.68 -28.54 39.81
C LYS A 185 -31.24 -28.61 38.40
N TYR A 186 -30.39 -28.41 37.40
CA TYR A 186 -30.74 -28.72 36.03
C TYR A 186 -31.03 -30.22 35.92
N PRO A 187 -32.18 -30.64 35.34
CA PRO A 187 -32.39 -32.04 35.00
C PRO A 187 -31.34 -32.45 33.95
N PRO A 188 -30.82 -33.68 34.02
CA PRO A 188 -29.81 -34.16 33.07
C PRO A 188 -30.38 -34.10 31.65
N GLY A 189 -29.74 -33.31 30.80
CA GLY A 189 -30.11 -33.17 29.39
C GLY A 189 -30.00 -34.50 28.67
N LYS A 190 -31.10 -34.95 28.05
CA LYS A 190 -31.08 -36.11 27.16
C LYS A 190 -30.23 -35.76 25.92
N PRO A 191 -29.35 -36.65 25.46
CA PRO A 191 -28.54 -36.42 24.27
C PRO A 191 -29.43 -36.32 23.04
N VAL A 192 -29.52 -35.11 22.46
CA VAL A 192 -30.19 -34.90 21.17
C VAL A 192 -29.26 -35.46 20.09
N ARG A 193 -29.49 -36.73 19.73
CA ARG A 193 -28.78 -37.40 18.63
C ARG A 193 -29.33 -36.88 17.31
N ASN A 194 -28.83 -35.73 16.86
CA ASN A 194 -29.22 -35.11 15.61
C ASN A 194 -28.75 -36.00 14.44
N LYS A 195 -29.61 -36.91 13.97
CA LYS A 195 -29.42 -37.65 12.72
C LYS A 195 -29.72 -36.71 11.55
N ILE A 196 -28.85 -35.75 11.30
CA ILE A 196 -28.85 -35.03 10.03
C ILE A 196 -28.38 -36.04 8.98
N SER A 197 -29.31 -36.50 8.15
CA SER A 197 -29.01 -37.39 7.04
C SER A 197 -27.92 -36.78 6.15
N LEU A 198 -26.90 -37.56 5.83
CA LEU A 198 -25.76 -37.16 4.98
C LEU A 198 -26.22 -36.58 3.64
N PHE A 199 -27.38 -37.02 3.14
CA PHE A 199 -28.03 -36.48 1.96
C PHE A 199 -28.39 -34.99 2.08
N ARG A 200 -28.82 -34.52 3.25
CA ARG A 200 -29.15 -33.09 3.47
C ARG A 200 -27.90 -32.21 3.44
N LEU A 201 -26.76 -32.71 3.94
CA LEU A 201 -25.50 -31.96 3.88
C LEU A 201 -24.97 -31.83 2.45
N VAL A 202 -25.07 -32.91 1.67
CA VAL A 202 -24.68 -32.89 0.24
C VAL A 202 -25.56 -31.92 -0.56
N LEU A 203 -26.87 -31.92 -0.32
CA LEU A 203 -27.79 -31.01 -1.01
C LEU A 203 -27.47 -29.54 -0.69
N ILE A 204 -27.19 -29.22 0.58
CA ILE A 204 -26.79 -27.87 1.01
C ILE A 204 -25.48 -27.44 0.32
N ALA A 205 -24.48 -28.32 0.26
CA ALA A 205 -23.20 -28.02 -0.38
C ALA A 205 -23.35 -27.76 -1.89
N ILE A 206 -24.16 -28.55 -2.60
CA ILE A 206 -24.43 -28.34 -4.03
C ILE A 206 -25.15 -27.01 -4.27
N THR A 207 -26.17 -26.68 -3.45
CA THR A 207 -26.87 -25.40 -3.56
C THR A 207 -25.95 -24.20 -3.28
N ALA A 208 -25.03 -24.30 -2.32
CA ALA A 208 -24.06 -23.26 -2.03
C ALA A 208 -23.11 -23.03 -3.21
N LEU A 209 -22.60 -24.10 -3.83
CA LEU A 209 -21.72 -24.01 -5.01
C LEU A 209 -22.42 -23.34 -6.20
N LEU A 210 -23.67 -23.73 -6.48
CA LEU A 210 -24.44 -23.11 -7.57
C LEU A 210 -24.70 -21.61 -7.33
N LEU A 211 -25.05 -21.24 -6.10
CA LEU A 211 -25.24 -19.83 -5.74
C LEU A 211 -23.94 -19.03 -5.86
N THR A 212 -22.79 -19.59 -5.45
CA THR A 212 -21.49 -18.91 -5.61
C THR A 212 -21.11 -18.70 -7.08
N GLY A 213 -21.40 -19.66 -7.97
CA GLY A 213 -21.16 -19.51 -9.41
C GLY A 213 -22.01 -18.41 -10.05
N ILE A 214 -23.29 -18.30 -9.65
CA ILE A 214 -24.20 -17.25 -10.14
C ILE A 214 -23.76 -15.88 -9.64
N VAL A 215 -23.40 -15.76 -8.35
CA VAL A 215 -22.90 -14.51 -7.77
C VAL A 215 -21.59 -14.08 -8.43
N TRP A 216 -20.67 -15.02 -8.68
CA TRP A 216 -19.41 -14.72 -9.39
C TRP A 216 -19.67 -14.17 -10.79
N LYS A 217 -20.57 -14.80 -11.54
CA LYS A 217 -20.93 -14.35 -12.90
C LYS A 217 -21.59 -12.96 -12.89
N ALA A 218 -22.57 -12.75 -12.00
CA ALA A 218 -23.22 -11.45 -11.84
C ALA A 218 -22.22 -10.36 -11.42
N TRP A 219 -21.30 -10.68 -10.50
CA TRP A 219 -20.30 -9.72 -10.04
C TRP A 219 -19.26 -9.40 -11.12
N SER A 220 -18.88 -10.37 -11.96
CA SER A 220 -18.01 -10.11 -13.12
C SER A 220 -18.66 -9.19 -14.15
N ASP A 221 -19.99 -9.26 -14.32
CA ASP A 221 -20.73 -8.38 -15.22
C ASP A 221 -20.93 -6.96 -14.65
N LEU A 222 -20.79 -6.80 -13.33
CA LEU A 222 -20.92 -5.54 -12.59
C LEU A 222 -19.61 -4.75 -12.45
N GLN A 223 -18.47 -5.28 -12.91
CA GLN A 223 -17.22 -4.51 -12.86
C GLN A 223 -17.31 -3.28 -13.78
N PRO A 224 -16.92 -2.09 -13.27
CA PRO A 224 -16.96 -0.88 -14.06
C PRO A 224 -16.06 -1.04 -15.29
N LYS A 225 -16.66 -0.97 -16.47
CA LYS A 225 -15.92 -0.98 -17.73
C LYS A 225 -15.12 0.32 -17.79
N ILE A 226 -13.79 0.21 -17.85
CA ILE A 226 -12.91 1.34 -18.15
C ILE A 226 -12.72 1.35 -19.65
N CYS A 227 -13.00 2.49 -20.28
CA CYS A 227 -12.64 2.72 -21.66
C CYS A 227 -11.26 3.37 -21.69
N LEU A 228 -10.40 2.88 -22.57
CA LEU A 228 -9.05 3.40 -22.75
C LEU A 228 -8.94 4.01 -24.13
N SER A 229 -8.35 5.20 -24.23
CA SER A 229 -7.88 5.74 -25.51
C SER A 229 -6.38 5.61 -25.56
N VAL A 230 -5.89 5.07 -26.68
CA VAL A 230 -4.48 5.19 -27.05
C VAL A 230 -4.35 6.52 -27.77
N THR A 231 -3.86 7.55 -27.09
CA THR A 231 -4.09 8.93 -27.54
C THR A 231 -2.93 9.50 -28.36
N ARG A 232 -1.69 8.98 -28.32
CA ARG A 232 -0.57 9.47 -29.15
C ARG A 232 0.69 8.63 -28.98
N ASP A 233 1.48 8.56 -30.05
CA ASP A 233 2.90 8.20 -29.99
C ASP A 233 3.75 9.47 -29.94
N LYS A 234 4.63 9.59 -28.94
CA LYS A 234 5.61 10.69 -28.84
C LYS A 234 7.01 10.13 -28.90
N THR A 235 7.79 10.56 -29.89
CA THR A 235 9.21 10.18 -30.01
C THR A 235 10.07 11.08 -29.12
N ILE A 236 10.96 10.45 -28.35
CA ILE A 236 11.95 11.06 -27.47
C ILE A 236 13.32 10.67 -28.01
N GLU A 237 14.13 11.66 -28.37
CA GLU A 237 15.45 11.44 -28.94
C GLU A 237 16.55 11.68 -27.91
N PHE A 238 17.51 10.77 -27.86
CA PHE A 238 18.71 10.88 -27.04
C PHE A 238 19.87 11.24 -27.95
N HIS A 239 20.45 12.42 -27.74
CA HIS A 239 21.59 12.91 -28.50
C HIS A 239 22.77 13.13 -27.56
N LEU A 240 23.93 12.53 -27.88
CA LEU A 240 25.18 12.98 -27.29
C LEU A 240 25.41 14.41 -27.80
N GLN A 241 25.31 15.40 -26.93
CA GLN A 241 25.93 16.67 -27.25
C GLN A 241 27.44 16.39 -27.36
N ASN A 242 28.15 16.96 -28.33
CA ASN A 242 29.61 16.86 -28.45
C ASN A 242 30.30 18.03 -27.73
N GLN A 243 29.71 18.53 -26.63
CA GLN A 243 30.24 19.66 -25.88
C GLN A 243 31.27 19.21 -24.83
N PRO A 244 32.23 20.08 -24.48
CA PRO A 244 33.32 19.72 -23.57
C PRO A 244 32.83 19.29 -22.18
N PRO A 245 33.58 18.41 -21.49
CA PRO A 245 33.15 17.63 -20.32
C PRO A 245 32.88 18.43 -19.03
N SER A 246 32.94 19.76 -19.04
CA SER A 246 32.79 20.58 -17.82
C SER A 246 31.37 21.09 -17.55
N SER A 247 30.38 20.81 -18.41
CA SER A 247 28.99 21.27 -18.18
C SER A 247 27.90 20.37 -18.76
N GLN A 248 28.23 19.11 -19.05
CA GLN A 248 27.38 18.28 -19.90
C GLN A 248 26.34 17.45 -19.13
N LYS A 249 25.14 18.02 -19.02
CA LYS A 249 23.95 17.33 -18.52
C LYS A 249 23.43 16.34 -19.57
N VAL A 250 23.68 15.04 -19.36
CA VAL A 250 22.92 13.89 -19.92
C VAL A 250 21.40 13.96 -19.59
N LEU A 251 20.95 15.01 -18.92
CA LEU A 251 19.59 15.19 -18.46
C LEU A 251 18.56 15.41 -19.58
N SER A 252 18.89 15.72 -20.84
CA SER A 252 17.84 16.14 -21.79
C SER A 252 16.76 15.06 -22.02
N GLY A 253 17.13 13.82 -22.34
CA GLY A 253 16.17 12.74 -22.60
C GLY A 253 15.44 12.25 -21.34
N ILE A 254 16.12 12.20 -20.19
CA ILE A 254 15.49 11.80 -18.92
C ILE A 254 14.52 12.88 -18.43
N GLU A 255 14.86 14.15 -18.57
CA GLU A 255 13.95 15.25 -18.21
C GLU A 255 12.76 15.32 -19.17
N GLU A 256 12.92 14.97 -20.45
CA GLU A 256 11.79 14.79 -21.37
C GLU A 256 10.86 13.65 -20.94
N LEU A 257 11.39 12.51 -20.49
CA LEU A 257 10.59 11.42 -19.92
C LEU A 257 9.85 11.85 -18.66
N LYS A 258 10.51 12.55 -17.72
CA LYS A 258 9.87 13.07 -16.50
C LYS A 258 8.79 14.10 -16.83
N LYS A 259 9.07 14.99 -17.77
CA LYS A 259 8.09 15.96 -18.27
C LYS A 259 6.89 15.25 -18.88
N LEU A 260 7.12 14.24 -19.71
CA LEU A 260 6.05 13.45 -20.33
C LEU A 260 5.18 12.75 -19.27
N LYS A 261 5.80 12.13 -18.27
CA LYS A 261 5.09 11.54 -17.13
C LYS A 261 4.24 12.57 -16.39
N LYS A 262 4.81 13.74 -16.09
CA LYS A 262 4.13 14.81 -15.35
C LYS A 262 2.95 15.41 -16.13
N GLU A 263 3.09 15.55 -17.45
CA GLU A 263 2.03 16.04 -18.34
C GLU A 263 0.86 15.05 -18.46
N ASN A 264 1.07 13.76 -18.13
CA ASN A 264 0.10 12.68 -18.30
C ASN A 264 0.00 11.82 -17.04
N GLU A 265 -0.15 12.45 -15.87
CA GLU A 265 -0.08 11.79 -14.55
C GLU A 265 -1.10 10.63 -14.37
N ALA A 266 -2.25 10.71 -15.05
CA ALA A 266 -3.28 9.69 -15.01
C ALA A 266 -3.14 8.60 -16.11
N ALA A 267 -2.18 8.73 -17.03
CA ALA A 267 -2.02 7.84 -18.17
C ALA A 267 -1.02 6.71 -17.88
N TRP A 268 -1.23 5.56 -18.52
CA TRP A 268 -0.19 4.54 -18.62
C TRP A 268 0.68 4.83 -19.84
N ILE A 269 1.99 4.96 -19.63
CA ILE A 269 2.94 5.27 -20.69
C ILE A 269 3.93 4.11 -20.84
N PHE A 270 3.95 3.54 -22.04
CA PHE A 270 4.84 2.45 -22.40
C PHE A 270 5.85 2.92 -23.45
N LEU A 271 7.10 2.51 -23.27
CA LEU A 271 8.20 2.90 -24.16
C LEU A 271 8.60 1.73 -25.06
N ASN A 272 8.81 2.05 -26.32
CA ASN A 272 9.36 1.18 -27.36
C ASN A 272 10.56 1.85 -28.01
N GLY A 273 11.61 1.11 -28.39
CA GLY A 273 12.72 1.68 -29.15
C GLY A 273 14.07 1.12 -28.75
N SER A 274 15.13 1.87 -29.03
CA SER A 274 16.49 1.43 -28.75
C SER A 274 17.41 2.57 -28.33
N LEU A 275 18.23 2.30 -27.32
CA LEU A 275 19.25 3.20 -26.80
C LEU A 275 20.62 2.57 -26.92
N GLU A 276 21.64 3.37 -27.20
CA GLU A 276 23.03 2.99 -27.06
C GLU A 276 23.50 3.35 -25.65
N VAL A 277 24.09 2.38 -24.96
CA VAL A 277 24.62 2.52 -23.60
C VAL A 277 26.08 2.04 -23.55
N GLU A 278 26.85 2.51 -22.58
CA GLU A 278 28.20 1.99 -22.37
C GLU A 278 28.20 0.48 -22.09
N LYS A 279 29.14 -0.24 -22.71
CA LYS A 279 29.26 -1.70 -22.55
C LYS A 279 29.49 -2.13 -21.10
N SER A 280 30.15 -1.30 -20.29
CA SER A 280 30.35 -1.50 -18.85
C SER A 280 29.04 -1.57 -18.06
N LEU A 281 28.00 -0.87 -18.52
CA LEU A 281 26.70 -0.76 -17.86
C LEU A 281 25.71 -1.85 -18.28
N ALA A 282 25.95 -2.51 -19.41
CA ALA A 282 25.08 -3.55 -19.96
C ALA A 282 24.75 -4.66 -18.94
N ASN A 283 25.76 -5.18 -18.25
CA ASN A 283 25.55 -6.24 -17.26
C ASN A 283 24.77 -5.76 -16.03
N GLN A 284 25.01 -4.53 -15.58
CA GLN A 284 24.26 -3.94 -14.47
C GLN A 284 22.78 -3.76 -14.82
N ILE A 285 22.52 -3.24 -16.04
CA ILE A 285 21.16 -3.06 -16.57
C ILE A 285 20.44 -4.42 -16.64
N LYS A 286 21.11 -5.46 -17.14
CA LYS A 286 20.53 -6.81 -17.21
C LYS A 286 20.12 -7.34 -15.84
N THR A 287 20.98 -7.18 -14.83
CA THR A 287 20.69 -7.62 -13.46
C THR A 287 19.54 -6.83 -12.84
N GLU A 288 19.54 -5.51 -12.99
CA GLU A 288 18.49 -4.63 -12.46
C GLU A 288 17.13 -4.95 -13.08
N VAL A 289 17.08 -5.16 -14.40
CA VAL A 289 15.85 -5.55 -15.10
C VAL A 289 15.31 -6.89 -14.61
N ASN A 290 16.18 -7.90 -14.45
CA ASN A 290 15.75 -9.20 -13.94
C ASN A 290 15.17 -9.08 -12.52
N ASN A 291 15.81 -8.30 -11.65
CA ASN A 291 15.34 -8.05 -10.30
C ASN A 291 13.98 -7.32 -10.30
N GLN A 292 13.78 -6.32 -11.17
CA GLN A 292 12.51 -5.59 -11.28
C GLN A 292 11.37 -6.50 -11.78
N VAL A 293 11.64 -7.34 -12.78
CA VAL A 293 10.66 -8.27 -13.34
C VAL A 293 10.26 -9.34 -12.32
N ASP A 294 11.22 -9.89 -11.58
CA ASP A 294 10.91 -10.90 -10.55
C ASP A 294 10.14 -10.30 -9.35
N ASN A 295 10.29 -9.00 -9.09
CA ASN A 295 9.57 -8.29 -8.04
C ASN A 295 8.14 -7.85 -8.42
N GLN A 296 7.81 -7.74 -9.71
CA GLN A 296 6.49 -7.30 -10.17
C GLN A 296 5.56 -8.46 -10.47
N LYS A 297 4.75 -8.84 -9.47
CA LYS A 297 3.65 -9.79 -9.66
C LYS A 297 2.62 -9.25 -10.66
N GLY A 298 2.45 -9.97 -11.77
CA GLY A 298 1.40 -9.72 -12.77
C GLY A 298 1.92 -9.26 -14.13
N ILE A 299 3.20 -8.88 -14.23
CA ILE A 299 3.84 -8.65 -15.53
C ILE A 299 4.42 -9.99 -16.00
N THR A 300 3.85 -10.57 -17.05
CA THR A 300 4.44 -11.73 -17.71
C THR A 300 5.76 -11.30 -18.35
N LYS A 301 6.83 -12.11 -18.22
CA LYS A 301 8.16 -11.87 -18.85
C LYS A 301 8.08 -11.58 -20.36
N GLU A 302 7.00 -11.98 -21.02
CA GLU A 302 6.77 -11.72 -22.44
C GLU A 302 6.19 -10.34 -22.75
N ALA A 303 5.52 -9.69 -21.79
CA ALA A 303 4.81 -8.43 -22.01
C ALA A 303 5.74 -7.21 -21.99
N VAL A 304 6.84 -7.31 -21.24
CA VAL A 304 7.84 -6.27 -21.06
C VAL A 304 9.20 -6.90 -21.33
N SER A 305 9.87 -6.49 -22.41
CA SER A 305 11.16 -7.07 -22.77
C SER A 305 12.21 -5.98 -22.93
N ILE A 306 13.30 -6.14 -22.21
CA ILE A 306 14.55 -5.44 -22.47
C ILE A 306 15.53 -6.47 -23.01
N THR A 307 16.07 -6.20 -24.19
CA THR A 307 17.12 -7.03 -24.78
C THR A 307 18.36 -6.18 -24.99
N ILE A 308 19.50 -6.69 -24.54
CA ILE A 308 20.80 -6.05 -24.79
C ILE A 308 21.48 -6.81 -25.92
N VAL A 309 21.68 -6.13 -27.04
CA VAL A 309 22.45 -6.64 -28.16
C VAL A 309 23.86 -6.05 -28.05
N PRO A 310 24.90 -6.87 -27.85
CA PRO A 310 26.28 -6.38 -27.89
C PRO A 310 26.56 -5.81 -29.28
N ASP A 311 27.10 -4.60 -29.35
CA ASP A 311 27.66 -4.06 -30.59
C ASP A 311 29.18 -4.36 -30.59
N GLU A 312 29.79 -4.45 -31.77
CA GLU A 312 31.23 -4.65 -31.94
C GLU A 312 32.03 -3.45 -31.41
N LYS A 313 31.37 -2.30 -31.25
CA LYS A 313 31.91 -1.06 -30.70
C LYS A 313 31.96 -1.08 -29.15
N THR A 314 32.41 0.03 -28.56
CA THR A 314 32.47 0.26 -27.11
C THR A 314 31.09 0.41 -26.44
N THR A 315 30.01 0.37 -27.24
CA THR A 315 28.63 0.52 -26.81
C THR A 315 27.87 -0.81 -26.87
N SER A 316 26.71 -0.85 -26.23
CA SER A 316 25.75 -1.94 -26.35
C SER A 316 24.38 -1.34 -26.67
N LYS A 317 23.60 -2.02 -27.50
CA LYS A 317 22.28 -1.56 -27.90
C LYS A 317 21.22 -2.15 -26.97
N LEU A 318 20.60 -1.29 -26.18
CA LEU A 318 19.48 -1.59 -25.28
C LEU A 318 18.17 -1.42 -26.04
N ASN A 319 17.55 -2.51 -26.49
CA ASN A 319 16.21 -2.45 -27.05
C ASN A 319 15.17 -2.58 -25.94
N ILE A 320 14.19 -1.68 -25.94
CA ILE A 320 13.13 -1.56 -24.96
C ILE A 320 11.81 -1.82 -25.69
N LYS A 321 10.96 -2.71 -25.17
CA LYS A 321 9.63 -2.97 -25.72
C LYS A 321 8.57 -2.99 -24.62
N ASN A 322 7.54 -2.16 -24.80
CA ASN A 322 6.42 -1.94 -23.90
C ASN A 322 6.85 -1.72 -22.44
N TYR A 323 7.94 -0.98 -22.22
CA TYR A 323 8.51 -0.80 -20.89
C TYR A 323 7.87 0.39 -20.19
N PRO A 324 7.33 0.25 -18.96
CA PRO A 324 6.69 1.36 -18.25
C PRO A 324 7.63 2.55 -18.06
N ILE A 325 7.13 3.78 -18.29
CA ILE A 325 7.94 5.01 -18.20
C ILE A 325 8.63 5.17 -16.84
N ASP A 326 7.99 4.75 -15.74
CA ASP A 326 8.54 4.84 -14.39
C ASP A 326 9.79 3.99 -14.21
N LEU A 327 9.72 2.76 -14.71
CA LEU A 327 10.85 1.84 -14.67
C LEU A 327 11.94 2.32 -15.62
N ALA A 328 11.59 2.89 -16.78
CA ALA A 328 12.56 3.45 -17.71
C ALA A 328 13.32 4.62 -17.07
N ILE A 329 12.62 5.55 -16.43
CA ILE A 329 13.23 6.68 -15.71
C ILE A 329 14.18 6.14 -14.64
N ALA A 330 13.72 5.22 -13.79
CA ALA A 330 14.56 4.64 -12.73
C ALA A 330 15.80 3.91 -13.29
N LEU A 331 15.63 3.14 -14.37
CA LEU A 331 16.71 2.37 -15.00
C LEU A 331 17.78 3.28 -15.62
N LEU A 332 17.36 4.36 -16.26
CA LEU A 332 18.24 5.29 -16.95
C LEU A 332 18.81 6.37 -16.03
N GLN A 333 18.19 6.60 -14.87
CA GLN A 333 18.67 7.52 -13.85
C GLN A 333 20.04 7.04 -13.36
N ASN A 334 21.07 7.83 -13.66
CA ASN A 334 22.50 7.56 -13.41
C ASN A 334 23.21 6.64 -14.43
N LYS A 335 22.65 6.44 -15.63
CA LYS A 335 23.33 5.74 -16.73
C LYS A 335 23.70 6.73 -17.84
N THR A 336 24.87 6.55 -18.44
CA THR A 336 25.29 7.30 -19.63
C THR A 336 24.66 6.65 -20.86
N VAL A 337 23.66 7.34 -21.43
CA VAL A 337 23.03 6.98 -22.70
C VAL A 337 23.71 7.77 -23.80
N THR A 338 24.28 7.09 -24.80
CA THR A 338 25.08 7.77 -25.83
C THR A 338 24.22 8.31 -26.96
N SER A 339 23.27 7.53 -27.43
CA SER A 339 22.30 7.95 -28.45
C SER A 339 21.08 7.04 -28.44
N GLY A 340 20.03 7.41 -29.16
CA GLY A 340 18.91 6.50 -29.41
C GLY A 340 17.57 7.20 -29.53
N LYS A 341 16.52 6.40 -29.72
CA LYS A 341 15.15 6.90 -29.82
C LYS A 341 14.22 5.98 -29.05
N LEU A 342 13.33 6.58 -28.27
CA LEU A 342 12.21 5.91 -27.62
C LEU A 342 10.90 6.52 -28.12
N GLU A 343 9.97 5.67 -28.49
CA GLU A 343 8.59 6.01 -28.79
C GLU A 343 7.74 5.70 -27.56
N ALA A 344 7.03 6.72 -27.07
CA ALA A 344 6.15 6.61 -25.93
C ALA A 344 4.70 6.47 -26.41
N THR A 345 4.08 5.33 -26.11
CA THR A 345 2.65 5.09 -26.32
C THR A 345 1.89 5.46 -25.04
N ILE A 346 1.01 6.44 -25.15
CA ILE A 346 0.25 7.00 -24.01
C ILE A 346 -1.18 6.45 -24.04
N ILE A 347 -1.59 5.80 -22.96
CA ILE A 347 -2.91 5.20 -22.77
C ILE A 347 -3.63 5.95 -21.66
N GLU A 348 -4.65 6.72 -22.00
CA GLU A 348 -5.41 7.53 -21.06
C GLU A 348 -6.72 6.83 -20.67
N PRO A 349 -7.11 6.87 -19.38
CA PRO A 349 -8.43 6.45 -18.97
C PRO A 349 -9.48 7.48 -19.44
N ILE A 350 -10.46 7.03 -20.22
CA ILE A 350 -11.58 7.86 -20.64
C ILE A 350 -12.70 7.74 -19.61
N SER A 351 -13.29 8.88 -19.24
CA SER A 351 -14.52 8.91 -18.44
C SER A 351 -15.64 8.11 -19.10
N GLN A 352 -16.33 7.26 -18.33
CA GLN A 352 -17.39 6.36 -18.81
C GLN A 352 -18.51 7.05 -19.60
N LYS A 353 -18.75 8.35 -19.35
CA LYS A 353 -19.78 9.13 -20.07
C LYS A 353 -19.43 9.38 -21.54
N ALA A 354 -18.18 9.20 -21.94
CA ALA A 354 -17.66 9.54 -23.25
C ALA A 354 -17.19 8.33 -24.05
N CYS A 355 -17.64 7.10 -23.74
CA CYS A 355 -17.28 5.92 -24.52
C CYS A 355 -18.16 5.81 -25.79
N PRO A 356 -17.69 6.17 -26.99
CA PRO A 356 -18.34 5.75 -28.22
C PRO A 356 -18.33 4.21 -28.29
N VAL A 357 -19.38 3.65 -28.90
CA VAL A 357 -19.67 2.20 -28.98
C VAL A 357 -18.54 1.38 -29.64
N MET A 358 -17.53 2.02 -30.24
CA MET A 358 -16.40 1.39 -30.95
C MET A 358 -15.05 1.38 -30.22
N LEU A 359 -14.98 1.64 -28.91
CA LEU A 359 -13.72 1.50 -28.16
C LEU A 359 -13.54 0.11 -27.55
N TYR A 360 -12.29 -0.37 -27.56
CA TYR A 360 -11.88 -1.68 -27.04
C TYR A 360 -12.30 -1.85 -25.58
N LYS A 361 -12.97 -2.97 -25.29
CA LYS A 361 -13.38 -3.36 -23.93
C LYS A 361 -12.22 -4.09 -23.25
N CYS A 362 -11.57 -3.46 -22.27
CA CYS A 362 -10.53 -4.10 -21.46
C CYS A 362 -11.03 -4.38 -20.03
N ASN A 363 -10.86 -5.61 -19.54
CA ASN A 363 -11.15 -6.00 -18.15
C ASN A 363 -9.95 -5.73 -17.23
N TYR A 364 -10.22 -5.48 -15.94
CA TYR A 364 -9.40 -4.80 -14.92
C TYR A 364 -8.09 -5.49 -14.45
N SER A 365 -7.36 -6.22 -15.30
CA SER A 365 -6.05 -6.77 -14.90
C SER A 365 -4.94 -6.30 -15.85
N LEU A 366 -3.80 -5.90 -15.27
CA LEU A 366 -2.56 -5.54 -15.99
C LEU A 366 -2.11 -6.61 -17.01
N GLN A 367 -2.55 -7.87 -16.88
CA GLN A 367 -2.33 -8.92 -17.87
C GLN A 367 -3.04 -8.69 -19.22
N PHE A 368 -4.06 -7.81 -19.28
CA PHE A 368 -4.94 -7.66 -20.46
C PHE A 368 -4.79 -6.35 -21.23
N ALA A 369 -3.92 -5.41 -20.81
CA ALA A 369 -3.56 -4.27 -21.66
C ALA A 369 -3.01 -4.72 -23.04
N ARG A 370 -2.51 -5.95 -23.11
CA ARG A 370 -2.08 -6.66 -24.34
C ARG A 370 -3.19 -7.05 -25.32
N GLN A 371 -4.47 -7.03 -24.92
CA GLN A 371 -5.59 -7.24 -25.86
C GLN A 371 -6.13 -5.93 -26.42
N CYS A 372 -5.70 -4.79 -25.87
CA CYS A 372 -6.08 -3.45 -26.33
C CYS A 372 -4.96 -2.72 -27.08
N LEU A 373 -3.72 -3.21 -27.04
CA LEU A 373 -2.58 -2.86 -27.90
C LEU A 373 -2.31 -4.03 -28.86
#